data_AF-A0A7I9XU47-F1
#
_entry.id   AF-A0A7I9XU47-F1
#
_cell.length_a   1.000
_cell.length_b   1.000
_cell.length_c   1.000
_cell.angle_alpha   90.00
_cell.angle_beta   90.00
_cell.angle_gamma   90.00
#
_symmetry.space_group_name_H-M   'P 1'
#
loop_
_entity.id
_entity.type
_entity.pdbx_description
1 polymer ?
#
loop_
_entity_poly.entity_id
_entity_poly.type
_entity_poly.pdbx_seq_one_letter_code
_entity_poly.pdbx_strand_id
1 'polypeptide(L)'
;MPAAANADPGDTAFLSSLDQIGIQYPNPTDAVASAREVCDYLAQGHTTNQAARGVKNANPELSLTKASQFVAIARATYCNQVPAAS
;
A
#
# COMPACT_ATOMS: atom_id res chain seq x y z
N MET A 1 20.22 11.27 7.09
CA MET A 1 20.60 9.94 7.62
C MET A 1 19.57 8.94 7.12
N PRO A 2 19.95 7.78 6.57
CA PRO A 2 18.96 6.81 6.09
C PRO A 2 18.29 6.19 7.32
N ALA A 3 16.99 6.39 7.46
CA ALA A 3 16.23 5.81 8.55
C ALA A 3 16.27 4.28 8.39
N ALA A 4 16.67 3.61 9.47
CA ALA A 4 16.77 2.16 9.55
C ALA A 4 15.47 1.52 9.08
N ALA A 5 15.60 0.52 8.21
CA ALA A 5 14.57 -0.41 7.78
C ALA A 5 14.13 -1.32 8.93
N ASN A 6 13.72 -0.72 10.05
CA ASN A 6 12.88 -1.39 11.02
C ASN A 6 11.50 -1.35 10.40
N ALA A 7 11.07 -2.45 9.78
CA ALA A 7 9.71 -2.59 9.29
C ALA A 7 8.78 -2.12 10.41
N ASP A 8 8.08 -1.00 10.17
CA ASP A 8 7.16 -0.46 11.15
C ASP A 8 6.15 -1.57 11.49
N PRO A 9 5.55 -1.58 12.70
CA PRO A 9 4.50 -2.55 13.02
C PRO A 9 3.38 -2.54 11.96
N GLY A 10 3.12 -1.37 11.36
CA GLY A 10 2.21 -1.20 10.22
C GLY A 10 2.70 -1.89 8.94
N ASP A 11 4.00 -1.80 8.63
CA ASP A 11 4.60 -2.46 7.46
C ASP A 11 4.45 -3.98 7.56
N THR A 12 4.72 -4.53 8.74
CA THR A 12 4.59 -5.97 8.98
C THR A 12 3.13 -6.42 8.88
N ALA A 13 2.19 -5.69 9.50
CA ALA A 13 0.76 -6.00 9.43
C ALA A 13 0.20 -5.92 8.00
N PHE A 14 0.66 -4.94 7.22
CA PHE A 14 0.32 -4.79 5.82
C PHE A 14 0.78 -5.99 4.99
N LEU A 15 2.07 -6.36 5.09
CA LEU A 15 2.65 -7.48 4.34
C LEU A 15 2.00 -8.82 4.73
N SER A 16 1.70 -9.03 6.02
CA SER A 16 0.95 -10.21 6.48
C SER A 16 -0.46 -10.25 5.89
N SER A 17 -1.15 -9.11 5.82
CA SER A 17 -2.50 -9.05 5.22
C SER A 17 -2.48 -9.40 3.74
N LEU A 18 -1.43 -8.99 3.00
CA LEU A 18 -1.24 -9.36 1.59
C LEU A 18 -1.02 -10.86 1.40
N ASP A 19 -0.17 -11.46 2.25
CA ASP A 19 0.11 -12.89 2.23
C ASP A 19 -1.17 -13.71 2.50
N GLN A 20 -1.98 -13.30 3.48
CA GLN A 20 -3.25 -13.96 3.81
C GLN A 20 -4.24 -14.03 2.64
N ILE A 21 -4.22 -13.05 1.74
CA ILE A 21 -5.09 -13.02 0.54
C ILE A 21 -4.38 -13.49 -0.73
N GLY A 22 -3.15 -14.00 -0.61
CA GLY A 22 -2.35 -14.51 -1.72
C GLY A 22 -1.94 -13.44 -2.73
N ILE A 23 -1.64 -12.23 -2.26
CA ILE A 23 -1.00 -11.17 -3.05
C ILE A 23 0.52 -11.35 -2.93
N GLN A 24 1.13 -11.76 -4.03
CA GLN A 24 2.59 -11.79 -4.13
C GLN A 24 3.13 -10.40 -4.43
N TYR A 25 4.26 -10.09 -3.81
CA TYR A 25 5.02 -8.87 -4.05
C TYR A 25 6.49 -9.27 -4.23
N PRO A 26 7.18 -8.75 -5.26
CA PRO A 26 8.58 -9.10 -5.52
C PRO A 26 9.51 -8.49 -4.46
N ASN A 27 9.14 -7.33 -3.92
CA ASN A 27 9.91 -6.62 -2.91
C ASN A 27 8.96 -6.01 -1.85
N PRO A 28 9.12 -6.37 -0.56
CA PRO A 28 8.31 -5.80 0.51
C PRO A 28 8.48 -4.28 0.62
N THR A 29 9.67 -3.74 0.34
CA THR A 29 9.93 -2.30 0.41
C THR A 29 9.14 -1.53 -0.67
N ASP A 30 9.11 -2.05 -1.90
CA ASP A 30 8.32 -1.43 -2.99
C ASP A 30 6.81 -1.53 -2.73
N ALA A 31 6.36 -2.65 -2.14
CA ALA A 31 4.96 -2.82 -1.73
C ALA A 31 4.56 -1.80 -0.65
N VAL A 32 5.40 -1.62 0.38
CA VAL A 32 5.17 -0.62 1.43
C VAL A 32 5.19 0.80 0.86
N ALA A 33 6.15 1.12 -0.02
CA ALA A 33 6.22 2.43 -0.66
C ALA A 33 4.95 2.73 -1.47
N SER A 34 4.52 1.79 -2.32
CA SER A 34 3.29 1.89 -3.09
C SER A 34 2.05 2.07 -2.19
N ALA A 35 2.01 1.36 -1.06
CA ALA A 35 0.91 1.45 -0.10
C ALA A 35 0.84 2.81 0.62
N ARG A 36 1.98 3.45 0.89
CA ARG A 36 2.04 4.80 1.45
C ARG A 36 1.61 5.84 0.42
N GLU A 37 2.04 5.70 -0.85
CA GLU A 37 1.61 6.59 -1.94
C GLU A 37 0.11 6.53 -2.20
N VAL A 38 -0.53 5.38 -2.00
CA VAL A 38 -1.99 5.24 -2.09
C VAL A 38 -2.70 6.26 -1.18
N CYS A 39 -2.19 6.51 0.03
CA CYS A 39 -2.80 7.47 0.94
C CYS A 39 -2.72 8.90 0.41
N ASP A 40 -1.54 9.30 -0.08
CA ASP A 40 -1.34 10.62 -0.67
C ASP A 40 -2.23 10.80 -1.90
N TYR A 41 -2.27 9.79 -2.78
CA TYR A 41 -3.08 9.79 -3.98
C TYR A 41 -4.58 9.92 -3.66
N LEU A 42 -5.08 9.19 -2.65
CA LEU A 42 -6.48 9.32 -2.23
C LEU A 42 -6.77 10.65 -1.53
N ALA A 43 -5.80 11.20 -0.79
CA ALA A 43 -5.93 12.52 -0.16
C ALA A 43 -6.02 13.66 -1.20
N GLN A 44 -5.40 13.49 -2.37
CA GLN A 44 -5.56 14.40 -3.51
C GLN A 44 -6.95 14.34 -4.18
N GLY A 45 -7.86 13.46 -3.71
CA GLY A 45 -9.21 13.31 -4.25
C GLY A 45 -9.34 12.25 -5.33
N HIS A 46 -8.30 11.44 -5.57
CA HIS A 46 -8.39 10.32 -6.50
C HIS A 46 -9.22 9.17 -5.92
N THR A 47 -9.66 8.25 -6.79
CA THR A 47 -10.47 7.10 -6.39
C THR A 47 -9.62 5.86 -6.14
N THR A 48 -10.12 4.96 -5.30
CA THR A 48 -9.52 3.64 -5.02
C THR A 48 -9.23 2.86 -6.31
N ASN A 49 -10.06 3.02 -7.36
CA ASN A 49 -9.86 2.37 -8.65
C ASN A 49 -8.61 2.92 -9.36
N GLN A 50 -8.40 4.24 -9.35
CA GLN A 50 -7.19 4.84 -9.93
C GLN A 50 -5.93 4.40 -9.16
N ALA A 51 -6.01 4.39 -7.82
CA ALA A 51 -4.92 3.88 -6.99
C ALA A 51 -4.61 2.40 -7.29
N ALA A 52 -5.65 1.56 -7.46
CA ALA A 52 -5.49 0.14 -7.81
C ALA A 52 -4.83 -0.04 -9.17
N ARG A 53 -5.12 0.83 -10.15
CA ARG A 53 -4.43 0.84 -11.44
C ARG A 53 -2.95 1.17 -11.28
N GLY A 54 -2.60 2.11 -10.39
CA GLY A 54 -1.20 2.41 -10.04
C GLY A 54 -0.48 1.20 -9.44
N VAL A 55 -1.08 0.55 -8.46
CA VAL A 55 -0.54 -0.68 -7.83
C VAL A 55 -0.36 -1.79 -8.85
N LYS A 56 -1.34 -2.01 -9.73
CA LYS A 56 -1.24 -2.98 -10.83
C LYS A 56 -0.16 -2.60 -11.84
N ASN A 57 0.08 -1.32 -12.09
CA ASN A 57 1.17 -0.92 -12.99
C ASN A 57 2.54 -1.23 -12.39
N ALA A 58 2.70 -1.07 -11.07
CA ALA A 58 3.91 -1.49 -10.36
C ALA A 58 4.03 -3.02 -10.24
N ASN A 59 2.90 -3.73 -10.18
CA ASN A 59 2.81 -5.17 -10.03
C ASN A 59 1.85 -5.74 -11.09
N PRO A 60 2.31 -5.90 -12.35
CA PRO A 60 1.46 -6.31 -13.46
C PRO A 60 0.89 -7.74 -13.31
N GLU A 61 1.51 -8.55 -12.45
CA GLU A 61 1.02 -9.89 -12.08
C GLU A 61 -0.25 -9.83 -11.21
N LEU A 62 -0.54 -8.69 -10.58
CA LEU A 62 -1.77 -8.51 -9.81
C LEU A 62 -2.97 -8.19 -10.71
N SER A 63 -4.03 -8.97 -10.55
CA SER A 63 -5.35 -8.62 -11.07
C SER A 63 -5.86 -7.32 -10.45
N LEU A 64 -6.67 -6.56 -11.19
CA LEU A 64 -7.26 -5.30 -10.72
C LEU A 64 -8.04 -5.46 -9.39
N THR A 65 -8.69 -6.61 -9.21
CA THR A 65 -9.39 -6.97 -7.96
C THR A 65 -8.44 -7.15 -6.77
N LYS A 66 -7.28 -7.78 -6.99
CA LYS A 66 -6.26 -7.91 -5.94
C LYS A 66 -5.61 -6.56 -5.64
N ALA A 67 -5.37 -5.76 -6.68
CA ALA A 67 -4.85 -4.41 -6.53
C ALA A 67 -5.81 -3.50 -5.75
N SER A 68 -7.14 -3.62 -5.93
CA SER A 68 -8.10 -2.85 -5.12
C SER A 68 -8.15 -3.31 -3.66
N GLN A 69 -8.00 -4.62 -3.39
CA GLN A 69 -7.84 -5.14 -2.03
C GLN A 69 -6.56 -4.64 -1.38
N PHE A 70 -5.43 -4.66 -2.10
CA PHE A 70 -4.16 -4.07 -1.66
C PHE A 70 -4.35 -2.62 -1.23
N VAL A 71 -5.00 -1.80 -2.07
CA VAL A 71 -5.29 -0.40 -1.78
C VAL A 71 -6.17 -0.26 -0.55
N ALA A 72 -7.19 -1.11 -0.38
CA ALA A 72 -8.07 -1.05 0.78
C ALA A 72 -7.33 -1.37 2.09
N ILE A 73 -6.45 -2.38 2.09
CA ILE A 73 -5.60 -2.74 3.23
C ILE A 73 -4.61 -1.61 3.51
N ALA A 74 -3.91 -1.12 2.48
CA ALA A 74 -2.99 0.00 2.59
C ALA A 74 -3.68 1.22 3.23
N ARG A 75 -4.92 1.49 2.82
CA ARG A 75 -5.70 2.60 3.35
C ARG A 75 -6.04 2.43 4.83
N ALA A 76 -6.42 1.22 5.24
CA ALA A 76 -6.72 0.90 6.62
C ALA A 76 -5.48 0.95 7.52
N THR A 77 -4.33 0.52 7.00
CA THR A 77 -3.07 0.48 7.74
C THR A 77 -2.41 1.85 7.84
N TYR A 78 -2.16 2.51 6.71
CA TYR A 78 -1.31 3.71 6.65
C TYR A 78 -2.09 5.02 6.68
N CYS A 79 -3.30 5.09 6.10
CA CYS A 79 -3.98 6.37 6.00
C CYS A 79 -4.60 6.82 7.34
N ASN A 80 -4.74 5.89 8.30
CA ASN A 80 -5.11 6.21 9.67
C ASN A 80 -3.91 6.66 10.53
N GLN A 81 -2.68 6.45 10.04
CA GLN A 81 -1.43 6.86 10.71
C GLN A 81 -0.91 8.22 10.23
N VAL A 82 -1.65 8.91 9.36
CA VAL A 82 -1.35 10.30 9.02
C VAL A 82 -1.88 11.17 10.16
N PRO A 83 -1.05 11.68 11.10
CA PRO A 83 -1.46 12.91 11.77
C PRO A 83 -1.68 13.91 10.64
N ALA A 84 -2.86 14.53 10.62
CA ALA A 84 -3.15 15.65 9.74
C ALA A 84 -1.92 16.56 9.69
N ALA A 85 -1.42 16.80 8.48
CA ALA A 85 -0.30 17.69 8.25
C ALA A 85 -0.44 18.94 9.13
N SER A 86 0.60 19.23 9.90
CA SER A 86 0.75 20.47 10.68
C SER A 86 1.09 21.63 9.77
#